data_AF-A0A0G2B4I0-F1
#
_entry.id   AF-A0A0G2B4I0-F1
#
_cell.length_a   1.000
_cell.length_b   1.000
_cell.length_c   1.000
_cell.angle_alpha   90.00
_cell.angle_beta   90.00
_cell.angle_gamma   90.00
#
_symmetry.space_group_name_H-M   'P 1'
#
loop_
_entity.id
_entity.type
_entity.pdbx_description
1 polymer ?
#
loop_
_entity_poly.entity_id
_entity_poly.type
_entity_poly.pdbx_seq_one_letter_code
_entity_poly.pdbx_strand_id
1 'polypeptide(L)'
;MNVLSLDIGMRRTGLAFASGETGVPVALTTLRHGKTEDLIAHVRKLAAEKSVDLVVCGLPLLPSGEEGAQCSFVRSIVDLLQKSGLTVTLLDERYTTVAQRGVDGDAAAACQLLLTYIERGKRSGENIDK
;
A
#
# COMPACT_ATOMS: atom_id res chain seq x y z
N MET A 1 8.97 12.84 -3.04
CA MET A 1 8.25 12.14 -1.94
C MET A 1 8.53 10.63 -1.98
N ASN A 2 8.94 10.02 -0.86
CA ASN A 2 9.12 8.58 -0.69
C ASN A 2 7.81 7.91 -0.28
N VAL A 3 7.42 6.86 -1.00
CA VAL A 3 6.10 6.24 -0.85
C VAL A 3 6.22 4.75 -0.57
N LEU A 4 5.50 4.27 0.44
CA LEU A 4 5.31 2.85 0.74
C LEU A 4 3.89 2.45 0.39
N SER A 5 3.72 1.27 -0.18
CA SER A 5 2.42 0.69 -0.51
C SER A 5 2.19 -0.60 0.24
N LEU A 6 0.94 -0.81 0.67
CA LEU A 6 0.49 -2.00 1.39
C LEU A 6 -0.69 -2.63 0.67
N ASP A 7 -0.52 -3.89 0.25
CA ASP A 7 -1.63 -4.78 -0.13
C ASP A 7 -2.03 -5.61 1.11
N ILE A 8 -3.08 -5.18 1.80
CA ILE A 8 -3.43 -5.67 3.14
C ILE A 8 -4.36 -6.88 3.05
N GLY A 9 -3.78 -8.07 3.25
CA GLY A 9 -4.53 -9.29 3.54
C GLY A 9 -4.61 -9.61 5.04
N MET A 10 -5.53 -10.51 5.41
CA MET A 10 -5.77 -10.92 6.80
C MET A 10 -4.59 -11.64 7.47
N ARG A 11 -3.67 -12.24 6.70
CA ARG A 11 -2.52 -13.00 7.21
C ARG A 11 -1.19 -12.62 6.56
N ARG A 12 -1.28 -11.92 5.43
CA ARG A 12 -0.17 -11.60 4.55
C ARG A 12 -0.39 -10.19 4.05
N THR A 13 0.66 -9.38 4.07
CA THR A 13 0.60 -8.02 3.55
C THR A 13 1.79 -7.80 2.63
N GLY A 14 1.50 -7.51 1.36
CA GLY A 14 2.51 -7.15 0.38
C GLY A 14 3.05 -5.75 0.66
N LEU A 15 4.35 -5.56 0.50
CA LEU A 15 5.02 -4.27 0.69
C LEU A 15 5.78 -3.90 -0.58
N ALA A 16 5.60 -2.68 -1.08
CA ALA A 16 6.45 -2.12 -2.13
C ALA A 16 6.77 -0.64 -1.88
N PHE A 17 7.92 -0.19 -2.33
CA PHE A 17 8.46 1.13 -2.05
C PHE A 17 8.92 1.83 -3.33
N ALA A 18 8.73 3.14 -3.40
CA ALA A 18 9.27 4.00 -4.45
C ALA A 18 9.95 5.20 -3.78
N SER A 19 11.21 5.46 -4.13
CA SER A 19 11.89 6.68 -3.70
C SER A 19 11.44 7.86 -4.54
N GLY A 20 11.45 9.06 -3.95
CA GLY A 20 11.16 10.29 -4.70
C GLY A 20 12.17 10.58 -5.82
N GLU A 21 13.40 10.06 -5.72
CA GLU A 21 14.45 10.27 -6.72
C GLU A 21 14.21 9.48 -8.01
N THR A 22 13.73 8.25 -7.89
CA THR A 22 13.54 7.35 -9.04
C THR A 22 12.09 7.29 -9.49
N GLY A 23 11.15 7.40 -8.54
CA GLY A 23 9.73 7.19 -8.78
C GLY A 23 9.39 5.78 -9.28
N VAL A 24 10.32 4.82 -9.20
CA VAL A 24 10.13 3.44 -9.66
C VAL A 24 9.71 2.57 -8.48
N PRO A 25 8.50 1.97 -8.51
CA PRO A 25 8.08 1.01 -7.50
C PRO A 25 8.94 -0.25 -7.51
N VAL A 26 9.35 -0.68 -6.32
CA VAL A 26 10.09 -1.93 -6.10
C VAL A 26 9.39 -2.74 -5.02
N ALA A 27 9.02 -3.98 -5.34
CA ALA A 27 8.53 -4.93 -4.36
C ALA A 27 9.60 -5.21 -3.29
N LEU A 28 9.22 -5.12 -2.02
CA LEU A 28 10.14 -5.36 -0.90
C LEU A 28 10.03 -6.81 -0.40
N THR A 29 8.88 -7.15 0.17
CA THR A 29 8.61 -8.46 0.75
C THR A 29 7.12 -8.60 1.04
N THR A 30 6.68 -9.83 1.30
CA THR A 30 5.39 -10.08 1.91
C THR A 30 5.56 -10.36 3.40
N LEU A 31 5.01 -9.48 4.23
CA LEU A 31 4.95 -9.70 5.66
C LEU A 31 3.87 -10.72 6.00
N ARG A 32 4.23 -11.78 6.69
CA ARG A 32 3.27 -12.69 7.33
C ARG A 32 3.01 -12.20 8.75
N HIS A 33 1.75 -12.03 9.10
CA HIS A 33 1.35 -11.60 10.44
C HIS A 33 0.17 -12.43 10.94
N GLY A 34 0.19 -12.74 12.23
CA GLY A 34 -0.93 -13.37 12.93
C GLY A 34 -1.75 -12.36 13.74
N LYS A 35 -1.20 -11.17 13.96
CA LYS A 35 -1.78 -10.08 14.74
C LYS A 35 -1.56 -8.77 14.02
N THR A 36 -2.54 -7.88 14.12
CA THR A 36 -2.49 -6.54 13.54
C THR A 36 -1.30 -5.74 14.06
N GLU A 37 -0.98 -5.85 15.35
CA GLU A 37 0.10 -5.10 15.98
C GLU A 37 1.47 -5.40 15.37
N ASP A 38 1.69 -6.64 14.92
CA ASP A 38 2.94 -7.05 14.26
C ASP A 38 3.09 -6.32 12.92
N LEU A 39 1.99 -6.19 12.16
CA LEU A 39 1.96 -5.43 10.91
C LEU A 39 2.26 -3.95 11.17
N ILE A 40 1.57 -3.32 12.12
CA ILE A 40 1.76 -1.89 12.44
C ILE A 40 3.22 -1.62 12.87
N ALA A 41 3.77 -2.46 13.76
CA ALA A 41 5.13 -2.30 14.25
C ALA A 41 6.16 -2.44 13.11
N HIS A 42 5.97 -3.41 12.21
CA HIS A 42 6.84 -3.60 11.06
C HIS A 42 6.78 -2.43 10.10
N VAL A 43 5.58 -1.98 9.73
CA VAL A 43 5.40 -0.84 8.82
C VAL A 43 6.00 0.43 9.40
N ARG A 44 5.80 0.69 10.70
CA ARG A 44 6.40 1.87 11.37
C ARG A 44 7.92 1.84 11.33
N LYS A 45 8.52 0.68 11.61
CA LYS A 45 9.97 0.50 11.54
C LYS A 45 10.49 0.75 10.12
N LEU A 46 9.86 0.13 9.13
CA LEU A 46 10.25 0.27 7.73
C LEU A 46 10.09 1.72 7.23
N ALA A 47 9.01 2.40 7.63
CA ALA A 47 8.76 3.79 7.30
C ALA A 47 9.86 4.71 7.84
N ALA A 48 10.33 4.47 9.07
CA ALA A 48 11.45 5.20 9.65
C ALA A 48 12.78 4.90 8.93
N GLU A 49 13.06 3.63 8.61
CA GLU A 49 14.29 3.21 7.94
C GLU A 49 14.43 3.77 6.51
N LYS A 50 13.30 3.90 5.81
CA LYS A 50 13.23 4.34 4.40
C LYS A 50 12.84 5.80 4.23
N SER A 51 12.66 6.54 5.34
CA SER A 51 12.16 7.91 5.35
C SER A 51 10.89 8.07 4.50
N VAL A 52 9.87 7.25 4.79
CA VAL A 52 8.60 7.24 4.05
C VAL A 52 7.77 8.46 4.44
N ASP A 53 7.33 9.21 3.44
CA ASP A 53 6.48 10.39 3.61
C ASP A 53 4.99 10.02 3.57
N LEU A 54 4.63 9.00 2.78
CA LEU A 54 3.26 8.56 2.56
C LEU A 54 3.15 7.04 2.47
N VAL A 55 2.16 6.48 3.16
CA VAL A 55 1.72 5.09 2.99
C VAL A 55 0.43 5.05 2.16
N VAL A 56 0.41 4.22 1.12
CA VAL A 56 -0.77 3.98 0.28
C VAL A 56 -1.28 2.58 0.57
N CYS A 57 -2.52 2.46 1.02
CA CYS A 57 -3.16 1.17 1.28
C CYS A 57 -4.19 0.84 0.21
N GLY A 58 -4.18 -0.40 -0.26
CA GLY A 58 -5.21 -0.94 -1.15
C GLY A 58 -6.58 -1.02 -0.50
N LEU A 59 -7.61 -0.56 -1.21
CA LEU A 59 -9.00 -0.72 -0.83
C LEU A 59 -9.71 -1.64 -1.84
N PRO A 60 -9.99 -2.90 -1.48
CA PRO A 60 -10.60 -3.89 -2.36
C PRO A 60 -12.11 -3.69 -2.44
N LEU A 61 -12.52 -2.59 -3.09
CA LEU A 61 -13.92 -2.32 -3.38
C LEU A 61 -14.47 -3.39 -4.33
N LEU A 62 -15.76 -3.69 -4.19
CA LEU A 62 -16.47 -4.57 -5.11
C LEU A 62 -16.50 -3.95 -6.52
N PRO A 63 -16.70 -4.75 -7.59
CA PRO A 63 -16.82 -4.20 -8.94
C PRO A 63 -17.90 -3.11 -9.08
N SER A 64 -18.95 -3.16 -8.24
CA SER A 64 -19.99 -2.14 -8.16
C SER A 64 -19.51 -0.79 -7.59
N GLY A 65 -18.36 -0.73 -6.91
CA GLY A 65 -17.92 0.42 -6.11
C GLY A 65 -18.24 0.32 -4.63
N GLU A 66 -19.06 -0.66 -4.22
CA GLU A 66 -19.46 -0.85 -2.83
C GLU A 66 -18.36 -1.50 -1.99
N GLU A 67 -18.41 -1.29 -0.67
CA GLU A 67 -17.46 -1.90 0.26
C GLU A 67 -17.80 -3.38 0.55
N GLY A 68 -16.81 -4.26 0.40
CA GLY A 68 -16.90 -5.65 0.83
C GLY A 68 -16.42 -5.86 2.27
N ALA A 69 -16.54 -7.09 2.77
CA ALA A 69 -16.12 -7.45 4.13
C ALA A 69 -14.63 -7.19 4.42
N GLN A 70 -13.76 -7.15 3.40
CA GLN A 70 -12.34 -6.84 3.57
C GLN A 70 -12.07 -5.34 3.76
N CYS A 71 -12.96 -4.45 3.29
CA CYS A 71 -12.77 -3.01 3.41
C CYS A 71 -12.75 -2.55 4.87
N SER A 72 -13.60 -3.12 5.73
CA SER A 72 -13.61 -2.80 7.16
C SER A 72 -12.29 -3.18 7.84
N PHE A 73 -11.71 -4.33 7.48
CA PHE A 73 -10.41 -4.76 7.98
C PHE A 73 -9.31 -3.79 7.54
N VAL A 74 -9.21 -3.49 6.26
CA VAL A 74 -8.23 -2.51 5.72
C VAL A 74 -8.36 -1.17 6.43
N ARG A 75 -9.58 -0.64 6.57
CA ARG A 75 -9.83 0.65 7.24
C ARG A 75 -9.39 0.64 8.70
N SER A 76 -9.57 -0.47 9.42
CA SER A 76 -9.09 -0.61 10.79
C SER A 76 -7.56 -0.58 10.88
N ILE A 77 -6.86 -1.20 9.91
CA ILE A 77 -5.40 -1.14 9.82
C ILE A 77 -4.95 0.28 9.52
N VAL A 78 -5.61 0.98 8.59
CA VAL A 78 -5.30 2.38 8.25
C VAL A 78 -5.42 3.30 9.46
N ASP A 79 -6.50 3.19 10.24
CA ASP A 79 -6.68 3.98 11.46
C ASP A 79 -5.54 3.74 12.46
N LEU A 80 -5.10 2.48 12.63
CA LEU A 80 -3.98 2.15 13.50
C LEU A 80 -2.63 2.67 12.98
N LEU A 81 -2.39 2.61 11.67
CA LEU A 81 -1.21 3.18 11.05
C LEU A 81 -1.17 4.70 11.24
N GLN A 82 -2.31 5.39 11.05
CA GLN A 82 -2.44 6.82 11.28
C GLN A 82 -2.19 7.18 12.76
N LYS A 83 -2.78 6.43 13.70
CA LYS A 83 -2.52 6.58 15.14
C LYS A 83 -1.06 6.32 15.52
N SER A 84 -0.33 5.54 14.72
CA SER A 84 1.11 5.31 14.90
C SER A 84 2.00 6.45 14.40
N GLY A 85 1.40 7.50 13.80
CA GLY A 85 2.08 8.70 13.32
C GLY A 85 2.39 8.71 11.82
N LEU A 86 1.83 7.77 11.05
CA LEU A 86 2.06 7.70 9.60
C LEU A 86 0.99 8.46 8.83
N THR A 87 1.40 9.16 7.77
CA THR A 87 0.47 9.70 6.77
C THR A 87 0.00 8.54 5.89
N VAL A 88 -1.31 8.29 5.83
CA VAL A 88 -1.87 7.16 5.09
C VAL A 88 -3.01 7.60 4.19
N THR A 89 -3.03 7.11 2.95
CA THR A 89 -4.13 7.25 2.00
C THR A 89 -4.62 5.90 1.49
N LEU A 90 -5.85 5.85 1.00
CA LEU A 90 -6.47 4.65 0.41
C LEU A 90 -6.51 4.78 -1.11
N LEU A 91 -6.20 3.70 -1.81
CA LEU A 91 -6.33 3.60 -3.27
C LEU A 91 -7.38 2.55 -3.64
N ASP A 92 -8.35 2.96 -4.46
CA ASP A 92 -9.35 2.07 -5.05
C ASP A 92 -8.72 1.10 -6.07
N GLU A 93 -8.85 -0.19 -5.78
CA GLU A 93 -8.24 -1.30 -6.53
C GLU A 93 -9.09 -1.86 -7.68
N ARG A 94 -10.34 -1.39 -7.89
CA ARG A 94 -11.31 -1.97 -8.84
C ARG A 94 -10.80 -2.22 -10.26
N TYR A 95 -9.77 -1.49 -10.68
CA TYR A 95 -9.20 -1.55 -12.02
C TYR A 95 -7.68 -1.80 -12.02
N THR A 96 -7.14 -2.31 -10.91
CA THR A 96 -5.75 -2.80 -10.88
C THR A 96 -5.71 -4.16 -11.59
N THR A 97 -5.55 -4.10 -12.90
CA THR A 97 -5.54 -5.28 -13.76
C THR A 97 -4.31 -6.13 -13.43
N VAL A 98 -4.53 -7.45 -13.38
CA VAL A 98 -3.55 -8.55 -13.26
C VAL A 98 -3.33 -9.08 -11.84
N ALA A 99 -4.12 -10.09 -11.50
CA ALA A 99 -3.75 -11.13 -10.56
C ALA A 99 -2.44 -11.82 -11.03
N GLN A 100 -1.29 -11.37 -10.51
CA GLN A 100 -0.01 -12.04 -10.69
C GLN A 100 0.00 -13.32 -9.84
N ARG A 101 -0.43 -14.44 -10.42
CA ARG A 101 -0.22 -15.78 -9.84
C ARG A 101 1.16 -16.28 -10.25
N GLY A 102 2.14 -16.14 -9.37
CA GLY A 102 3.47 -16.74 -9.50
C GLY A 102 4.57 -15.69 -9.35
N VAL A 103 5.50 -15.94 -8.42
CA VAL A 103 6.35 -14.96 -7.70
C VAL A 103 5.52 -14.22 -6.63
N ASP A 104 6.09 -14.03 -5.44
CA ASP A 104 5.39 -13.65 -4.19
C ASP A 104 4.24 -12.65 -4.39
N GLY A 105 3.02 -13.19 -4.53
CA GLY A 105 1.91 -12.51 -5.21
C GLY A 105 1.47 -11.21 -4.51
N ASP A 106 1.60 -11.17 -3.18
CA ASP A 106 1.16 -10.02 -2.39
C ASP A 106 2.15 -8.85 -2.55
N ALA A 107 3.47 -9.10 -2.53
CA ALA A 107 4.48 -8.07 -2.79
C ALA A 107 4.39 -7.52 -4.23
N ALA A 108 4.07 -8.37 -5.20
CA ALA A 108 3.81 -7.94 -6.58
C ALA A 108 2.55 -7.07 -6.67
N ALA A 109 1.48 -7.41 -5.95
CA ALA A 109 0.25 -6.62 -5.88
C ALA A 109 0.51 -5.24 -5.27
N ALA A 110 1.25 -5.16 -4.16
CA ALA A 110 1.66 -3.88 -3.58
C ALA A 110 2.43 -3.00 -4.59
N CYS A 111 3.32 -3.61 -5.39
CA CYS A 111 4.07 -2.90 -6.42
C CYS A 111 3.16 -2.31 -7.51
N GLN A 112 2.14 -3.05 -7.95
CA GLN A 112 1.14 -2.57 -8.92
C GLN A 112 0.26 -1.46 -8.35
N LEU A 113 -0.12 -1.58 -7.07
CA LEU A 113 -0.85 -0.54 -6.35
C LEU A 113 -0.05 0.77 -6.33
N LEU A 114 1.24 0.69 -6.00
CA LEU A 114 2.11 1.86 -5.96
C LEU A 114 2.29 2.50 -7.34
N LEU A 115 2.48 1.68 -8.38
CA LEU A 115 2.57 2.15 -9.75
C LEU A 115 1.31 2.93 -10.15
N THR A 116 0.15 2.35 -9.86
CA THR A 116 -1.15 2.97 -10.15
C THR A 116 -1.30 4.32 -9.43
N TYR A 117 -0.87 4.42 -8.18
CA TYR A 117 -0.91 5.68 -7.42
C TYR A 117 -0.04 6.77 -8.08
N ILE A 118 1.22 6.43 -8.42
CA ILE A 118 2.16 7.36 -9.05
C ILE A 118 1.65 7.82 -10.42
N GLU A 119 1.12 6.91 -11.24
CA GLU A 119 0.57 7.23 -12.56
C GLU A 119 -0.66 8.16 -12.48
N ARG A 120 -1.54 7.94 -11.50
CA ARG A 120 -2.70 8.83 -11.28
C ARG A 120 -2.25 10.22 -10.83
N GLY A 121 -1.26 10.33 -9.95
CA GLY A 121 -0.70 11.62 -9.52
C GLY A 121 -0.11 12.42 -10.69
N LYS A 122 0.67 11.75 -11.56
CA LYS A 122 1.23 12.36 -12.79
C LYS A 122 0.15 12.89 -13.74
N ARG A 123 -0.99 12.22 -13.86
CA ARG A 123 -2.11 12.63 -14.74
C ARG A 123 -2.93 13.79 -14.16
N SER A 124 -2.99 13.91 -12.84
CA SER A 124 -3.73 14.97 -12.14
C SER A 124 -2.96 16.30 -12.04
N GLY A 125 -1.68 16.35 -12.47
CA GLY A 125 -0.85 17.57 -12.39
C GLY A 125 -0.36 17.90 -10.97
N GLU A 126 -0.63 17.03 -9.98
CA GLU A 126 0.03 17.09 -8.68
C GLU A 126 1.47 16.61 -8.86
N ASN A 127 2.38 17.57 -8.97
CA ASN A 127 3.80 17.31 -9.06
C ASN A 127 4.26 16.68 -7.73
N ILE A 128 4.37 15.35 -7.70
CA ILE A 128 4.86 14.55 -6.55
C ILE A 128 6.35 14.81 -6.23
N ASP A 129 6.95 15.72 -7.00
CA ASP A 129 8.37 16.12 -7.05
C ASP A 129 8.64 17.49 -6.40
N LYS A 130 8.01 17.80 -5.26
CA LYS A 130 8.46 18.90 -4.40
C LYS A 130 8.56 18.48 -2.95
#